data_AF-A0AAN8HI94-F1
#
_entry.id   AF-A0AAN8HI94-F1
#
_cell.length_a   1.000
_cell.length_b   1.000
_cell.length_c   1.000
_cell.angle_alpha   90.00
_cell.angle_beta   90.00
_cell.angle_gamma   90.00
#
_symmetry.space_group_name_H-M   'P 1'
#
loop_
_entity.id
_entity.type
_entity.pdbx_description
1 polymer ?
#
loop_
_entity_poly.entity_id
_entity_poly.type
_entity_poly.pdbx_seq_one_letter_code
_entity_poly.pdbx_strand_id
1 'polypeptide(L)' 'MRSLVFLLLVALASAKVYERCEWARVLKAHGMDGYYGNSLADWVCLSKWESSWTTTSTNHNTDGSTDYGIFQIK' A
#
# COMPACT_ATOMS: atom_id res chain seq x y z
N MET A 1 5.83 -10.62 -28.83
CA MET A 1 6.35 -11.06 -27.52
C MET A 1 6.46 -9.92 -26.52
N ARG A 2 7.11 -8.79 -26.82
CA ARG A 2 7.22 -7.63 -25.89
C ARG A 2 5.86 -7.07 -25.44
N SER A 3 4.90 -6.86 -26.34
CA SER A 3 3.59 -6.28 -25.99
C SER A 3 2.75 -7.16 -25.05
N LEU A 4 2.92 -8.49 -25.12
CA LEU A 4 2.25 -9.43 -24.22
C LEU A 4 2.80 -9.34 -22.79
N VAL A 5 4.12 -9.16 -22.65
CA VAL A 5 4.76 -8.95 -21.34
C VAL A 5 4.29 -7.63 -20.70
N PHE A 6 4.19 -6.56 -21.50
CA PHE A 6 3.65 -5.28 -21.02
C PHE A 6 2.19 -5.38 -20.59
N LEU A 7 1.34 -6.06 -21.37
CA LEU A 7 -0.07 -6.28 -20.98
C LEU A 7 -0.19 -7.12 -19.70
N LEU A 8 0.68 -8.13 -19.51
CA LEU A 8 0.72 -8.91 -18.27
C LEU A 8 1.08 -8.06 -17.06
N LEU A 9 2.09 -7.18 -17.18
CA LEU A 9 2.53 -6.30 -16.10
C LEU A 9 1.45 -5.29 -15.70
N VAL A 10 0.72 -4.72 -16.68
CA VAL A 10 -0.40 -3.81 -16.41
C VAL A 10 -1.55 -4.55 -15.72
N ALA A 11 -1.82 -5.80 -16.09
CA ALA A 11 -2.85 -6.60 -15.42
C ALA A 11 -2.49 -6.95 -13.96
N LEU A 12 -1.21 -7.00 -13.61
CA LEU A 12 -0.74 -7.24 -12.24
C LEU A 12 -0.79 -5.99 -11.36
N ALA A 13 -0.80 -4.79 -11.95
CA ALA A 13 -0.94 -3.53 -11.22
C ALA A 13 -2.40 -3.32 -10.79
N SER A 14 -2.74 -3.76 -9.57
CA SER A 14 -4.08 -3.55 -9.01
C SER A 14 -4.16 -2.20 -8.28
N ALA A 15 -4.94 -1.27 -8.82
CA ALA A 15 -5.47 -0.15 -8.05
C ALA A 15 -6.56 -0.66 -7.10
N LYS A 16 -6.45 -0.37 -5.80
CA LYS A 16 -7.40 -0.87 -4.80
C LYS A 16 -7.52 0.07 -3.61
N VAL A 17 -8.74 0.23 -3.12
CA VAL A 17 -9.03 0.75 -1.79
C VAL A 17 -9.44 -0.44 -0.94
N TYR A 18 -8.71 -0.72 0.15
CA TYR A 18 -9.03 -1.82 1.04
C TYR A 18 -10.04 -1.40 2.11
N GLU A 19 -10.90 -2.34 2.50
CA GLU A 19 -11.66 -2.22 3.75
C GLU A 19 -10.75 -2.48 4.95
N ARG A 20 -11.05 -1.85 6.11
CA ARG A 20 -10.19 -1.93 7.31
C ARG A 20 -9.80 -3.36 7.71
N CYS A 21 -10.79 -4.25 7.83
CA CYS A 21 -10.55 -5.64 8.24
C CYS A 21 -9.98 -6.50 7.12
N GLU A 22 -10.21 -6.13 5.85
CA GLU A 22 -9.57 -6.78 4.72
C GLU A 22 -8.07 -6.50 4.72
N TRP A 23 -7.70 -5.23 4.91
CA TRP A 23 -6.31 -4.82 5.01
C TRP A 23 -5.59 -5.46 6.20
N ALA A 24 -6.22 -5.49 7.37
CA ALA A 24 -5.67 -6.16 8.54
C ALA A 24 -5.39 -7.66 8.29
N ARG A 25 -6.26 -8.35 7.54
CA ARG A 25 -6.04 -9.74 7.14
C ARG A 25 -4.84 -9.90 6.21
N VAL A 26 -4.69 -9.00 5.23
CA VAL A 26 -3.53 -8.99 4.32
C VAL A 26 -2.24 -8.77 5.11
N LEU A 27 -2.17 -7.71 5.92
CA LEU A 27 -1.02 -7.41 6.76
C LEU A 27 -0.63 -8.59 7.66
N LYS A 28 -1.61 -9.23 8.32
CA LYS A 28 -1.37 -10.39 9.17
C LYS A 28 -0.86 -11.59 8.37
N ALA A 29 -1.41 -11.85 7.18
CA ALA A 29 -0.96 -12.92 6.31
C ALA A 29 0.49 -12.73 5.83
N HIS A 30 0.96 -11.48 5.75
CA HIS A 30 2.33 -11.12 5.40
C HIS A 30 3.26 -10.93 6.61
N GLY A 31 2.85 -11.34 7.82
CA GLY A 31 3.72 -11.34 9.00
C GLY A 31 3.96 -9.97 9.62
N MET A 32 3.10 -8.98 9.33
CA MET A 32 3.28 -7.62 9.86
C MET A 32 2.89 -7.49 11.34
N ASP A 33 2.11 -8.43 11.87
CA ASP A 33 1.73 -8.47 13.29
C ASP A 33 2.94 -8.82 14.17
N GLY A 34 3.51 -7.82 14.85
CA GLY A 34 4.73 -7.95 15.65
C GLY A 34 6.03 -7.63 14.89
N TYR A 35 5.95 -7.23 13.61
CA TYR A 35 7.14 -6.92 12.81
C TYR A 35 7.91 -5.73 13.39
N TYR A 36 9.18 -5.95 13.75
CA TYR A 36 10.01 -5.02 14.53
C TYR A 36 9.34 -4.53 15.83
N GLY A 37 8.49 -5.35 16.46
CA GLY A 37 7.76 -4.99 17.68
C GLY A 37 6.54 -4.09 17.46
N ASN A 38 6.19 -3.76 16.22
CA ASN A 38 4.97 -3.01 15.91
C ASN A 38 3.77 -3.95 15.80
N SER A 39 2.67 -3.62 16.48
CA SER A 39 1.45 -4.43 16.46
C SER A 39 0.74 -4.32 15.11
N LEU A 40 -0.15 -5.28 14.80
CA LEU A 40 -1.00 -5.17 13.61
C LEU A 40 -1.82 -3.88 13.57
N ALA A 41 -2.25 -3.38 14.74
CA ALA A 41 -3.05 -2.16 14.83
C ALA A 41 -2.26 -0.91 14.40
N ASP A 42 -0.95 -0.87 14.67
CA ASP A 42 -0.08 0.25 14.27
C ASP A 42 -0.04 0.38 12.74
N TRP A 43 0.14 -0.74 12.04
CA TRP A 43 0.14 -0.76 10.57
C TRP A 43 -1.21 -0.38 9.96
N VAL A 44 -2.32 -0.84 10.56
CA VAL A 44 -3.68 -0.48 10.12
C VAL A 44 -3.96 1.02 10.37
N CYS A 45 -3.46 1.57 11.48
CA CYS A 45 -3.57 2.99 11.81
C CYS A 45 -2.77 3.87 10.84
N LEU A 46 -1.50 3.53 10.63
CA LEU A 46 -0.61 4.21 9.68
C LEU A 46 -1.27 4.32 8.30
N SER A 47 -1.63 3.19 7.72
CA SER A 47 -2.25 3.14 6.38
C SER A 47 -3.61 3.84 6.28
N LYS A 48 -4.36 3.99 7.39
CA LYS A 48 -5.60 4.78 7.39
C LYS A 48 -5.28 6.27 7.22
N TRP A 49 -4.35 6.79 8.00
CA TRP A 49 -4.08 8.23 8.03
C TRP A 49 -3.21 8.70 6.88
N GLU A 50 -2.32 7.85 6.38
CA GLU A 50 -1.47 8.18 5.23
C GLU A 50 -2.24 8.16 3.90
N SER A 51 -3.11 7.17 3.69
CA SER A 51 -3.68 6.93 2.35
C SER A 51 -5.17 6.57 2.34
N SER A 52 -5.83 6.49 3.51
CA SER A 52 -7.16 5.90 3.63
C SER A 52 -7.25 4.50 3.00
N TRP A 53 -6.23 3.67 3.23
CA TRP A 53 -6.10 2.31 2.71
C TRP A 53 -6.11 2.20 1.17
N THR A 54 -5.71 3.25 0.47
CA THR A 54 -5.71 3.32 -1.01
C THR A 54 -4.32 3.04 -1.58
N THR A 55 -4.19 2.02 -2.43
CA THR A 55 -2.88 1.60 -3.01
C THR A 55 -2.34 2.57 -4.07
N THR A 56 -3.16 3.49 -4.56
CA THR A 56 -2.80 4.47 -5.60
C THR A 56 -2.66 5.90 -5.07
N SER A 57 -2.69 6.10 -3.75
CA SER A 57 -2.49 7.44 -3.16
C SER A 57 -1.14 8.02 -3.55
N THR A 58 -1.14 9.29 -3.91
CA THR A 58 0.06 10.01 -4.36
C THR A 58 0.04 11.39 -3.71
N ASN A 59 1.15 11.80 -3.11
CA ASN A 59 1.32 13.11 -2.48
C ASN A 59 2.59 13.78 -3.00
N HIS A 60 2.48 14.99 -3.55
CA HIS A 60 3.63 15.74 -4.06
C HIS A 60 4.12 16.74 -3.01
N ASN A 61 5.39 16.61 -2.63
CA ASN A 61 6.01 17.43 -1.60
C ASN A 61 6.65 18.71 -2.16
N THR A 62 6.81 19.72 -1.31
CA THR A 62 7.39 21.02 -1.69
C THR A 62 8.87 20.93 -2.07
N ASP A 63 9.58 19.90 -1.62
CA ASP A 63 10.98 19.61 -1.96
C ASP A 63 11.12 18.88 -3.32
N GLY A 64 10.02 18.66 -4.03
CA GLY A 64 9.98 17.99 -5.33
C GLY A 64 9.93 16.46 -5.26
N SER A 65 9.97 15.87 -4.06
CA SER A 65 9.73 14.43 -3.87
C SER A 65 8.25 14.07 -3.96
N THR A 66 7.94 12.77 -4.00
CA THR A 66 6.55 12.29 -4.05
C THR A 66 6.41 11.02 -3.22
N ASP A 67 5.37 10.98 -2.37
CA ASP A 67 5.05 9.81 -1.56
C ASP A 67 4.01 8.94 -2.29
N TYR A 68 4.21 7.62 -2.29
CA TYR A 68 3.41 6.69 -3.07
C TYR A 68 2.77 5.58 -2.24
N GLY A 69 1.54 5.26 -2.65
CA GLY A 69 0.82 4.06 -2.27
C GLY A 69 0.28 4.05 -0.86
N ILE A 70 -0.11 2.85 -0.41
CA ILE A 70 -0.88 2.67 0.83
C ILE A 70 -0.11 3.08 2.10
N PHE A 71 1.22 3.09 2.03
CA PHE A 71 2.11 3.49 3.11
C PHE A 71 2.77 4.87 2.90
N GLN A 72 2.45 5.57 1.80
CA GLN A 72 3.07 6.86 1.44
C GLN A 72 4.61 6.82 1.56
N ILE A 73 5.24 5.86 0.87
CA ILE A 73 6.70 5.76 0.85
C ILE A 73 7.23 6.80 -0.14
N LYS A 74 8.15 7.62 0.36
CA LYS A 74 8.87 8.68 -0.36
C LYS A 74 9.97 8.15 -1.26
#